data_AF-A0A537UIE5-F1
#
_entry.id   AF-A0A537UIE5-F1
#
_cell.length_a   1.000
_cell.length_b   1.000
_cell.length_c   1.000
_cell.angle_alpha   90.00
_cell.angle_beta   90.00
_cell.angle_gamma   90.00
#
_symmetry.space_group_name_H-M   'P 1'
#
loop_
_entity.id
_entity.type
_entity.pdbx_description
1 polymer ?
#
loop_
_entity_poly.entity_id
_entity_poly.type
_entity_poly.pdbx_seq_one_letter_code
_entity_poly.pdbx_strand_id
1 'polypeptide(L)'
;MATRERRLAEFNGEGEPPPDLLVQVLCEDQSGTYLLPFACRYIDGEWRNHESGSTVEATVVGWRLHRPDSRHASGSRQPHAVSKCNGESTGS
;
A
#
# COMPACT_ATOMS: atom_id res chain seq x y z
N MET A 1 5.66 25.71 -12.83
CA MET A 1 4.40 25.14 -12.32
C MET A 1 4.47 23.63 -12.50
N ALA A 2 4.59 22.85 -11.42
CA ALA A 2 4.42 21.41 -11.52
C ALA A 2 2.92 21.16 -11.66
N THR A 3 2.48 20.65 -12.81
CA THR A 3 1.08 20.30 -13.02
C THR A 3 0.70 19.16 -12.07
N ARG A 4 -0.54 19.19 -11.59
CA ARG A 4 -1.20 18.17 -10.76
C ARG A 4 -0.80 16.74 -11.14
N GLU A 5 -0.71 16.49 -12.44
CA GLU A 5 -0.38 15.20 -13.07
C GLU A 5 1.00 14.66 -12.67
N ARG A 6 2.03 15.52 -12.53
CA ARG A 6 3.38 15.07 -12.16
C ARG A 6 3.45 14.55 -10.72
N ARG A 7 2.67 15.13 -9.80
CA ARG A 7 2.62 14.65 -8.41
C ARG A 7 1.84 13.34 -8.30
N LEU A 8 0.73 13.21 -9.02
CA LEU A 8 0.01 11.95 -9.10
C LEU A 8 0.89 10.82 -9.65
N ALA A 9 1.71 11.10 -10.68
CA ALA A 9 2.60 10.10 -11.26
C ALA A 9 3.66 9.56 -10.27
N GLU A 10 4.03 10.32 -9.23
CA GLU A 10 4.92 9.83 -8.15
C GLU A 10 4.17 8.94 -7.14
N PHE A 11 2.84 9.04 -7.08
CA PHE A 11 1.93 8.19 -6.31
C PHE A 11 1.37 7.05 -7.17
N ASN A 12 2.28 6.22 -7.71
CA ASN A 12 1.97 5.06 -8.58
C ASN A 12 1.23 3.90 -7.89
N GLY A 13 0.80 4.05 -6.63
CA GLY A 13 -0.15 3.13 -6.00
C GLY A 13 -1.56 3.45 -6.50
N GLU A 14 -1.85 3.13 -7.76
CA GLU A 14 -3.22 3.15 -8.29
C GLU A 14 -3.95 1.89 -7.84
N GLY A 15 -5.15 2.05 -7.27
CA GLY A 15 -6.02 0.95 -6.86
C GLY A 15 -6.21 0.80 -5.35
N GLU A 16 -6.61 -0.39 -4.93
CA GLU A 16 -6.96 -0.71 -3.54
C GLU A 16 -5.74 -1.35 -2.85
N PRO A 17 -5.12 -0.71 -1.85
CA PRO A 17 -4.05 -1.35 -1.10
C PRO A 17 -4.63 -2.52 -0.27
N PRO A 18 -3.80 -3.51 0.09
CA PRO A 18 -4.19 -4.51 1.06
C PRO A 18 -4.61 -3.85 2.38
N PRO A 19 -5.75 -4.23 2.98
CA PRO A 19 -6.28 -3.62 4.22
C PRO A 19 -5.34 -3.75 5.43
N ASP A 20 -4.41 -4.71 5.36
CA ASP A 20 -3.42 -4.98 6.40
C ASP A 20 -2.25 -3.98 6.39
N LEU A 21 -2.08 -3.22 5.29
CA LEU A 21 -0.94 -2.33 5.11
C LEU A 21 -1.24 -0.89 5.52
N LEU A 22 -0.27 -0.31 6.21
CA LEU A 22 -0.22 1.12 6.48
C LEU A 22 0.31 1.82 5.23
N VAL A 23 -0.52 2.70 4.66
CA VAL A 23 -0.16 3.46 3.47
C VAL A 23 -0.31 4.95 3.72
N GLN A 24 0.44 5.74 2.98
CA GLN A 24 0.35 7.19 2.99
C GLN A 24 -0.46 7.62 1.78
N VAL A 25 -1.59 8.28 2.03
CA VAL A 25 -2.52 8.69 0.98
C VAL A 25 -2.28 10.14 0.55
N LEU A 26 -2.48 10.37 -0.75
CA LEU A 26 -2.56 11.68 -1.35
C LEU A 26 -4.04 12.02 -1.52
N CYS A 27 -4.48 13.04 -0.82
CA CYS A 27 -5.83 13.56 -0.89
C CYS A 27 -5.87 14.78 -1.79
N GLU A 28 -6.98 14.94 -2.50
CA GLU A 28 -7.31 16.16 -3.22
C GLU A 28 -8.50 16.84 -2.54
N ASP A 29 -8.37 18.15 -2.35
CA ASP A 29 -9.43 19.04 -1.89
C ASP A 29 -9.45 20.30 -2.78
N GLN A 30 -10.37 21.24 -2.52
CA GLN A 30 -10.48 22.52 -3.22
C GLN A 30 -9.16 23.30 -3.35
N SER A 31 -8.19 23.09 -2.44
CA SER A 31 -6.86 23.74 -2.48
C SER A 31 -5.81 22.97 -3.32
N GLY A 32 -6.14 21.80 -3.84
CA GLY A 32 -5.25 20.92 -4.61
C GLY A 32 -4.88 19.63 -3.88
N THR A 33 -3.85 18.95 -4.37
CA THR A 33 -3.37 17.68 -3.81
C THR A 33 -2.46 17.89 -2.60
N TYR A 34 -2.82 17.34 -1.45
CA TYR A 34 -2.04 17.32 -0.22
C TYR A 34 -1.85 15.89 0.29
N LEU A 35 -0.74 15.66 0.96
CA LEU A 35 -0.40 14.35 1.52
C LEU A 35 -0.74 14.33 3.01
N LEU A 36 -1.38 13.26 3.46
CA LEU A 36 -1.56 13.02 4.89
C LEU A 36 -0.23 12.56 5.51
N PRO A 37 0.25 13.22 6.58
CA PRO A 37 1.50 12.85 7.24
C PRO A 37 1.37 11.53 8.02
N PHE A 38 0.15 11.13 8.37
CA PHE A 38 -0.18 9.90 9.09
C PHE A 38 -0.46 8.73 8.15
N ALA A 39 -0.37 7.51 8.68
CA ALA A 39 -0.74 6.31 7.97
C ALA A 39 -2.26 6.12 7.91
N CYS A 40 -2.76 5.70 6.76
CA CYS A 40 -4.14 5.33 6.51
C CYS A 40 -4.22 3.85 6.10
N ARG A 41 -5.38 3.25 6.33
CA ARG A 41 -5.76 1.91 5.85
C ARG A 41 -6.96 2.03 4.93
N TYR A 42 -7.04 1.14 3.95
CA TYR A 42 -8.22 0.98 3.12
C TYR A 42 -9.02 -0.20 3.66
N ILE A 43 -10.22 0.04 4.18
CA ILE A 43 -11.06 -0.98 4.83
C ILE A 43 -12.46 -0.85 4.24
N ASP A 44 -12.99 -1.95 3.68
CA ASP A 44 -14.37 -2.02 3.17
C ASP A 44 -14.70 -0.96 2.09
N GLY A 45 -13.72 -0.55 1.29
CA GLY A 45 -13.91 0.49 0.29
C GLY A 45 -13.65 1.92 0.79
N GLU A 46 -13.41 2.08 2.09
CA GLU A 46 -13.24 3.37 2.74
C GLU A 46 -11.81 3.57 3.26
N TRP A 47 -11.31 4.79 3.11
CA TRP A 47 -10.04 5.18 3.72
C TRP A 47 -10.25 5.54 5.19
N ARG A 48 -9.50 4.91 6.10
CA ARG A 48 -9.51 5.24 7.54
C ARG A 48 -8.13 5.62 8.06
N ASN A 49 -8.09 6.64 8.89
CA ASN A 49 -6.90 7.05 9.62
C ASN A 49 -6.50 5.98 10.65
N HIS A 50 -5.24 5.54 10.64
CA HIS A 50 -4.76 4.53 11.58
C HIS A 50 -4.62 5.06 13.02
N GLU A 51 -4.25 6.33 13.20
CA GLU A 51 -4.11 6.94 14.53
C GLU A 51 -5.45 7.19 15.21
N SER A 52 -6.38 7.83 14.49
CA SER A 52 -7.67 8.25 15.08
C SER A 52 -8.81 7.26 14.83
N GLY A 53 -8.68 6.36 13.86
CA GLY A 53 -9.77 5.48 13.42
C GLY A 53 -10.84 6.16 12.56
N SER A 54 -10.74 7.47 12.35
CA SER A 54 -11.71 8.26 11.58
C SER A 54 -11.66 7.95 10.09
N THR A 55 -12.83 7.96 9.43
CA THR A 55 -12.93 7.89 7.97
C THR A 55 -12.35 9.16 7.34
N VAL A 56 -11.56 8.98 6.29
CA VAL A 56 -11.01 10.06 5.48
C VAL A 56 -12.09 10.50 4.51
N GLU A 57 -12.67 11.67 4.76
CA GLU A 57 -13.71 12.25 3.89
C GLU A 57 -13.14 12.91 2.63
N ALA A 58 -11.82 13.05 2.55
CA ALA A 58 -11.15 13.65 1.41
C ALA A 58 -11.06 12.67 0.22
N THR A 59 -11.04 13.23 -0.99
CA THR A 59 -10.91 12.41 -2.21
C THR A 59 -9.49 11.90 -2.32
N VAL A 60 -9.29 10.60 -2.09
CA VAL A 60 -7.97 9.99 -2.28
C VAL A 60 -7.72 9.79 -3.76
N VAL A 61 -6.69 10.46 -4.27
CA VAL A 61 -6.28 10.42 -5.68
C VAL A 61 -5.07 9.53 -5.93
N GLY A 62 -4.43 9.02 -4.86
CA GLY A 62 -3.34 8.05 -4.94
C GLY A 62 -2.78 7.70 -3.57
N TRP A 63 -1.99 6.63 -3.47
CA TRP A 63 -1.34 6.23 -2.22
C TRP A 63 0.03 5.61 -2.47
N ARG A 64 0.82 5.47 -1.40
CA ARG A 64 2.09 4.73 -1.40
C ARG A 64 2.29 3.97 -0.10
N LEU A 65 3.05 2.88 -0.14
CA LEU A 65 3.41 2.14 1.08
C LEU A 65 4.13 3.07 2.06
N HIS A 66 3.56 3.22 3.26
CA HIS A 66 4.29 3.79 4.38
C HIS A 66 5.25 2.68 4.80
N ARG A 67 6.52 2.75 4.35
CA ARG A 67 7.53 1.83 4.84
C ARG A 67 7.85 2.24 6.27
N PRO A 68 7.38 1.55 7.32
CA PRO A 68 8.06 1.66 8.60
C PRO A 68 9.50 1.21 8.34
N ASP A 69 10.44 1.93 8.93
CA ASP A 69 11.85 1.56 8.97
C ASP A 69 11.99 0.03 9.05
N SER A 70 12.62 -0.54 8.02
CA SER A 70 12.64 -1.98 7.77
C SER A 70 13.52 -2.76 8.74
N ARG A 71 13.84 -2.22 9.92
CA ARG A 71 14.58 -2.94 10.97
C ARG A 71 13.77 -4.08 11.58
N HIS A 72 12.44 -4.14 11.36
CA HIS A 72 11.57 -5.19 11.89
C HIS A 72 10.85 -6.06 10.84
N ALA A 73 11.11 -5.91 9.55
CA ALA A 73 10.52 -6.77 8.51
C ALA A 73 11.27 -8.11 8.34
N SER A 74 11.49 -8.82 9.45
CA SER A 74 11.74 -10.27 9.43
C SER A 74 10.37 -10.96 9.45
N GLY A 75 9.77 -11.24 8.27
CA GLY A 75 8.53 -12.00 8.29
C GLY A 75 7.81 -12.25 6.96
N SER A 76 7.99 -11.43 5.93
CA SER A 76 7.37 -11.71 4.62
C SER A 76 8.20 -12.72 3.84
N ARG A 77 8.14 -13.97 4.29
CA ARG A 77 8.50 -15.16 3.53
C ARG A 77 7.63 -15.21 2.28
N GLN A 78 8.20 -14.73 1.18
CA GLN A 78 7.80 -15.04 -0.18
C GLN A 78 7.50 -16.55 -0.30
N PRO A 79 6.25 -17.01 -0.55
CA PRO A 79 5.97 -18.39 -0.92
C PRO A 79 6.17 -18.54 -2.42
N HIS A 80 7.42 -18.55 -2.87
CA HIS A 80 7.75 -18.78 -4.28
C HIS A 80 8.26 -20.21 -4.40
N ALA A 81 7.38 -21.05 -4.97
CA ALA A 81 7.60 -22.41 -5.46
C ALA A 81 7.88 -23.51 -4.41
N VAL A 82 6.83 -24.29 -4.16
CA VAL A 82 6.93 -25.68 -3.70
C VAL A 82 7.91 -26.46 -4.57
N SER A 83 8.96 -26.98 -3.95
CA SER A 83 9.84 -28.00 -4.52
C SER A 83 9.00 -29.19 -4.98
N LYS A 84 9.00 -29.47 -6.28
CA LYS A 84 8.56 -30.78 -6.76
C LYS A 84 9.61 -31.81 -6.38
N CYS A 85 9.36 -32.51 -5.28
CA CYS A 85 9.96 -33.79 -4.98
C CYS A 85 9.41 -34.79 -6.02
N ASN A 86 10.12 -35.04 -7.11
CA ASN A 86 9.86 -36.23 -7.91
C ASN A 86 10.98 -37.23 -7.63
N GLY A 87 10.78 -37.98 -6.55
CA GLY A 87 11.42 -39.28 -6.40
C GLY A 87 10.69 -40.25 -7.31
N GLU A 88 11.33 -40.62 -8.41
CA GLU A 88 11.08 -41.92 -9.03
C GLU A 88 12.37 -42.72 -8.89
N SER A 89 12.37 -43.56 -7.87
CA SER A 89 13.18 -44.78 -7.79
C SER A 89 12.71 -45.76 -8.88
N THR A 90 13.63 -46.66 -9.26
CA THR A 90 13.50 -47.94 -10.02
C THR A 90 14.32 -47.85 -11.31
N GLY A 91 15.36 -48.63 -11.57
CA GLY A 91 15.84 -49.87 -10.96
C GLY A 91 16.35 -50.76 -12.10
N SER A 92 17.63 -51.16 -11.99
CA SER A 92 18.39 -52.13 -12.82
C SER A 92 18.76 -51.75 -14.25
#